data_AF-A0A1B6LPB9-F1
#
_entry.id   AF-A0A1B6LPB9-F1
#
_cell.length_a   1.000
_cell.length_b   1.000
_cell.length_c   1.000
_cell.angle_alpha   90.00
_cell.angle_beta   90.00
_cell.angle_gamma   90.00
#
_symmetry.space_group_name_H-M   'P 1'
#
loop_
_entity.id
_entity.type
_entity.pdbx_description
1 polymer ?
#
loop_
_entity_poly.entity_id
_entity_poly.type
_entity_poly.pdbx_seq_one_letter_code
_entity_poly.pdbx_strand_id
1 'polypeptide(L)'
;MEQESLHRSYVRTPDDLKLMIKHAKLEEKDLKPVSQAIYFTSKTEEYKLLEMNPLVISSLKEGQKVVFRGARDDKAVLCTEDKTFEVKEAETSNSLLLLPELKLAEDCTSVDEDNRILEEREIVGVFHTYLELRLIKPRLRRLRSLLEASSYRGSELESQLLESGVKLYTTQELLREVQASEEELTQGLEDLG
;
A
#
# COMPACT_ATOMS: atom_id res chain seq x y z
N MET A 1 12.16 2.96 29.41
CA MET A 1 12.77 3.74 28.32
C MET A 1 11.85 4.91 28.11
N GLU A 2 12.20 6.03 28.71
CA GLU A 2 11.37 7.24 28.77
C GLU A 2 11.17 7.79 27.35
N GLN A 3 9.91 7.96 26.96
CA GLN A 3 9.57 8.69 25.74
C GLN A 3 9.81 10.16 26.02
N GLU A 4 10.92 10.72 25.49
CA GLU A 4 11.08 12.17 25.40
C GLU A 4 9.95 12.71 24.52
N SER A 5 8.99 13.40 25.15
CA SER A 5 8.04 14.23 24.45
C SER A 5 8.81 15.35 23.77
N LEU A 6 8.95 15.27 22.44
CA LEU A 6 9.38 16.40 21.61
C LEU A 6 8.36 17.53 21.79
N HIS A 7 8.63 18.41 22.75
CA HIS A 7 7.84 19.60 22.99
C HIS A 7 7.96 20.49 21.75
N ARG A 8 6.83 20.74 21.07
CA ARG A 8 6.75 21.68 19.95
C ARG A 8 7.32 23.03 20.42
N SER A 9 8.47 23.43 19.89
CA SER A 9 9.17 24.64 20.35
C SER A 9 8.60 25.91 19.74
N TYR A 10 7.84 25.78 18.65
CA TYR A 10 7.28 26.89 17.92
C TYR A 10 5.91 26.53 17.32
N VAL A 11 4.93 27.40 17.59
CA VAL A 11 3.58 27.37 17.01
C VAL A 11 3.39 28.70 16.29
N ARG A 12 3.13 28.63 14.98
CA ARG A 12 2.96 29.82 14.14
C ARG A 12 1.70 30.57 14.55
N THR A 13 1.84 31.87 14.74
CA THR A 13 0.71 32.77 15.07
C THR A 13 0.25 33.57 13.84
N PRO A 14 -0.94 34.19 13.88
CA PRO A 14 -1.40 35.10 12.83
C PRO A 14 -0.48 36.32 12.62
N ASP A 15 0.19 36.80 13.66
CA ASP A 15 1.12 37.94 13.54
C ASP A 15 2.41 37.53 12.82
N ASP A 16 2.92 36.33 13.10
CA ASP A 16 4.06 35.75 12.36
C ASP A 16 3.73 35.60 10.87
N LEU A 17 2.48 35.22 10.56
CA LEU A 17 2.00 35.08 9.20
C LEU A 17 1.96 36.43 8.46
N LYS A 18 1.42 37.48 9.08
CA LYS A 18 1.42 38.85 8.52
C LYS A 18 2.85 39.33 8.26
N LEU A 19 3.76 39.09 9.21
CA LEU A 19 5.16 39.44 9.07
C LEU A 19 5.82 38.68 7.91
N MET A 20 5.54 37.39 7.76
CA MET A 20 6.05 36.55 6.67
C MET A 20 5.53 37.01 5.30
N ILE A 21 4.24 37.31 5.17
CA ILE A 21 3.64 37.82 3.92
C ILE A 21 4.31 39.13 3.51
N LYS A 22 4.51 40.04 4.47
CA LYS A 22 5.21 41.30 4.27
C LYS A 22 6.66 41.09 3.81
N HIS A 23 7.41 40.18 4.44
CA HIS A 23 8.79 39.86 4.04
C HIS A 23 8.88 39.21 2.66
N ALA A 24 7.89 38.40 2.29
CA ALA A 24 7.77 37.78 0.98
C ALA A 24 7.38 38.76 -0.13
N LYS A 25 7.05 40.03 0.21
CA LYS A 25 6.55 41.06 -0.72
C LYS A 25 5.27 40.62 -1.45
N LEU A 26 4.43 39.85 -0.76
CA LEU A 26 3.13 39.42 -1.25
C LEU A 26 2.03 40.35 -0.71
N GLU A 27 0.95 40.51 -1.47
CA GLU A 27 -0.23 41.24 -1.01
C GLU A 27 -1.28 40.26 -0.49
N GLU A 28 -1.89 40.56 0.67
CA GLU A 28 -2.86 39.64 1.31
C GLU A 28 -4.09 39.36 0.45
N LYS A 29 -4.47 40.32 -0.41
CA LYS A 29 -5.58 40.21 -1.36
C LYS A 29 -5.34 39.19 -2.48
N ASP A 30 -4.06 38.91 -2.79
CA ASP A 30 -3.68 37.96 -3.83
C ASP A 30 -3.57 36.52 -3.29
N LEU A 31 -3.78 36.34 -1.98
CA LEU A 31 -3.67 35.07 -1.28
C LEU A 31 -5.04 34.56 -0.84
N LYS A 32 -5.21 33.24 -0.86
CA LYS A 32 -6.42 32.60 -0.30
C LYS A 32 -6.57 32.92 1.20
N PRO A 33 -7.81 33.02 1.70
CA PRO A 33 -8.10 33.37 3.10
C PRO A 33 -7.66 32.31 4.11
N VAL A 34 -7.44 31.06 3.69
CA VAL A 34 -6.93 29.99 4.56
C VAL A 34 -5.43 29.82 4.37
N SER A 35 -4.68 29.89 5.48
CA SER A 35 -3.25 29.63 5.55
C SER A 35 -3.01 28.36 6.35
N GLN A 36 -2.18 27.45 5.84
CA GLN A 36 -1.90 26.18 6.49
C GLN A 36 -0.44 26.12 6.93
N ALA A 37 -0.20 26.10 8.24
CA ALA A 37 1.11 25.89 8.82
C ALA A 37 1.42 24.37 8.89
N ILE A 38 2.44 23.94 8.16
CA ILE A 38 2.84 22.55 8.08
C ILE A 38 3.94 22.25 9.10
N TYR A 39 3.78 21.15 9.83
CA TYR A 39 4.73 20.66 10.85
C TYR A 39 5.01 19.17 10.67
N PHE A 40 6.14 18.70 11.19
CA PHE A 40 6.40 17.26 11.31
C PHE A 40 5.74 16.73 12.58
N THR A 41 5.04 15.59 12.46
CA THR A 41 4.53 14.90 13.63
C THR A 41 5.65 14.16 14.37
N SER A 42 5.48 13.94 15.68
CA SER A 42 6.41 13.13 16.48
C SER A 42 6.14 11.62 16.37
N LYS A 43 5.00 11.23 15.79
CA LYS A 43 4.58 9.84 15.63
C LYS A 43 4.90 9.34 14.23
N THR A 44 5.83 8.40 14.11
CA THR A 44 6.06 7.71 12.85
C THR A 44 5.01 6.63 12.67
N GLU A 45 3.98 6.90 11.88
CA GLU A 45 3.06 5.86 11.41
C GLU A 45 3.76 5.05 10.30
N GLU A 46 3.66 3.73 10.36
CA GLU A 46 4.32 2.83 9.40
C GLU A 46 3.47 2.70 8.13
N TYR A 47 3.47 3.75 7.32
CA TYR A 47 2.83 3.74 6.01
C TYR A 47 3.76 3.22 4.92
N LYS A 48 3.17 2.69 3.86
CA LYS A 48 3.82 2.40 2.58
C LYS A 48 2.94 2.94 1.45
N LEU A 49 3.57 3.56 0.46
CA LEU A 49 2.88 4.02 -0.73
C LEU A 49 2.86 2.90 -1.77
N LEU A 50 1.70 2.66 -2.38
CA LEU A 50 1.52 1.67 -3.43
C LEU A 50 0.81 2.35 -4.60
N GLU A 51 1.45 2.35 -5.77
CA GLU A 51 0.87 2.81 -7.01
C GLU A 51 -0.26 1.87 -7.42
N MET A 52 -1.45 2.44 -7.58
CA MET A 52 -2.65 1.68 -7.85
C MET A 52 -2.84 1.44 -9.35
N ASN A 53 -2.65 0.19 -9.76
CA ASN A 53 -2.98 -0.26 -11.12
C ASN A 53 -4.51 -0.17 -11.35
N PRO A 54 -5.00 0.30 -12.52
CA PRO A 54 -6.42 0.42 -12.80
C PRO A 54 -7.23 -0.87 -12.59
N LEU A 55 -6.64 -2.04 -12.88
CA LEU A 55 -7.26 -3.34 -12.69
C LEU A 55 -7.45 -3.68 -11.21
N VAL A 56 -6.48 -3.30 -10.37
CA VAL A 56 -6.57 -3.50 -8.92
C VAL A 56 -7.57 -2.53 -8.31
N ILE A 57 -7.63 -1.28 -8.80
CA ILE A 57 -8.64 -0.31 -8.39
C ILE A 57 -10.06 -0.81 -8.69
N SER A 58 -10.31 -1.37 -9.88
CA SER A 58 -11.62 -1.93 -10.22
C SER A 58 -11.99 -3.06 -9.26
N SER A 59 -11.09 -4.00 -9.01
CA SER A 59 -11.33 -5.09 -8.05
C SER A 59 -11.66 -4.57 -6.65
N LEU A 60 -10.90 -3.60 -6.14
CA LEU A 60 -11.17 -3.00 -4.83
C LEU A 60 -12.53 -2.28 -4.79
N LYS A 61 -12.91 -1.57 -5.85
CA LYS A 61 -14.22 -0.89 -5.95
C LYS A 61 -15.39 -1.87 -6.02
N GLU A 62 -15.18 -3.03 -6.62
CA GLU A 62 -16.15 -4.13 -6.68
C GLU A 62 -16.26 -4.89 -5.35
N GLY A 63 -15.41 -4.56 -4.36
CA GLY A 63 -15.38 -5.23 -3.06
C GLY A 63 -14.64 -6.56 -3.07
N GLN A 64 -13.91 -6.86 -4.15
CA GLN A 64 -13.08 -8.05 -4.24
C GLN A 64 -11.88 -7.95 -3.29
N LYS A 65 -11.42 -9.12 -2.84
CA LYS A 65 -10.25 -9.21 -1.97
C LYS A 65 -8.96 -9.12 -2.80
N VAL A 66 -8.03 -8.29 -2.33
CA VAL A 66 -6.68 -8.20 -2.89
C VAL A 66 -5.68 -8.63 -1.81
N VAL A 67 -4.72 -9.49 -2.17
CA VAL A 67 -3.85 -10.18 -1.20
C VAL A 67 -2.39 -10.17 -1.65
N PHE A 68 -1.48 -9.84 -0.74
CA PHE A 68 -0.05 -10.06 -0.95
C PHE A 68 0.30 -11.53 -0.72
N ARG A 69 1.06 -12.12 -1.65
CA ARG A 69 1.53 -13.51 -1.59
C ARG A 69 3.03 -13.62 -1.85
N GLY A 70 3.66 -14.60 -1.22
CA GLY A 70 5.08 -14.90 -1.36
C GLY A 70 5.65 -15.52 -0.09
N ALA A 71 6.59 -16.45 -0.24
CA ALA A 71 7.38 -16.96 0.88
C ALA A 71 8.41 -15.91 1.34
N ARG A 72 9.10 -16.19 2.44
CA ARG A 72 10.09 -15.29 3.05
C ARG A 72 11.19 -14.84 2.09
N ASP A 73 11.59 -15.71 1.17
CA ASP A 73 12.68 -15.47 0.21
C ASP A 73 12.16 -15.08 -1.19
N ASP A 74 10.83 -15.01 -1.37
CA ASP A 74 10.23 -14.64 -2.65
C ASP A 74 10.12 -13.12 -2.79
N LYS A 75 10.17 -12.64 -4.03
CA LYS A 75 9.67 -11.30 -4.34
C LYS A 75 8.15 -11.29 -4.20
N ALA A 76 7.61 -10.44 -3.34
CA ALA A 76 6.17 -10.36 -3.12
C ALA A 76 5.40 -10.13 -4.43
N VAL A 77 4.22 -10.75 -4.52
CA VAL A 77 3.22 -10.47 -5.55
C VAL A 77 1.94 -9.97 -4.88
N LEU A 78 1.16 -9.19 -5.61
CA LEU A 78 -0.19 -8.81 -5.24
C LEU A 78 -1.16 -9.56 -6.15
N CYS A 79 -2.15 -10.23 -5.58
CA CYS A 79 -3.13 -11.00 -6.34
C CYS A 79 -4.53 -10.40 -6.14
N THR A 80 -5.25 -10.20 -7.25
CA THR A 80 -6.71 -10.11 -7.26
C THR A 80 -7.28 -11.55 -7.25
N GLU A 81 -8.58 -11.71 -7.49
CA GLU A 81 -9.20 -13.03 -7.65
C GLU A 81 -8.66 -13.78 -8.89
N ASP A 82 -8.37 -13.03 -9.96
CA ASP A 82 -8.09 -13.55 -11.31
C ASP A 82 -6.68 -13.25 -11.85
N LYS A 83 -5.91 -12.35 -11.23
CA LYS A 83 -4.61 -11.88 -11.75
C LYS A 83 -3.53 -11.77 -10.70
N THR A 84 -2.30 -11.97 -11.13
CA THR A 84 -1.09 -11.76 -10.31
C THR A 84 -0.22 -10.61 -10.81
N PHE A 85 0.18 -9.74 -9.88
CA PHE A 85 1.03 -8.58 -10.12
C PHE A 85 2.34 -8.71 -9.33
N GLU A 86 3.48 -8.54 -9.99
CA GLU A 86 4.76 -8.36 -9.31
C GLU A 86 4.77 -7.02 -8.58
N VAL A 87 5.24 -7.04 -7.33
CA VAL A 87 5.43 -5.84 -6.51
C VAL A 87 6.89 -5.45 -6.58
N LYS A 88 7.17 -4.22 -6.97
CA LYS A 88 8.54 -3.70 -7.09
C LYS A 88 8.66 -2.37 -6.34
N GLU A 89 9.71 -2.21 -5.55
CA GLU A 89 10.01 -0.91 -4.95
C GLU A 89 10.71 -0.01 -5.99
N ALA A 90 10.24 1.22 -6.10
CA ALA A 90 10.78 2.28 -6.93
C ALA A 90 11.24 3.44 -6.03
N GLU A 91 12.43 3.97 -6.32
CA GLU A 91 12.98 5.14 -5.63
C GLU A 91 12.63 6.43 -6.36
N THR A 92 12.37 7.49 -5.60
CA THR A 92 12.13 8.84 -6.13
C THR A 92 13.30 9.77 -5.77
N SER A 93 13.69 10.65 -6.68
CA SER A 93 14.69 11.71 -6.38
C SER A 93 14.15 12.78 -5.44
N ASN A 94 12.82 12.86 -5.31
CA ASN A 94 12.11 13.85 -4.51
C ASN A 94 11.48 13.17 -3.28
N SER A 95 11.27 13.94 -2.22
CA SER A 95 10.53 13.49 -1.05
C SER A 95 9.02 13.63 -1.27
N LEU A 96 8.28 12.55 -1.02
CA LEU A 96 6.82 12.54 -1.01
C LEU A 96 6.35 12.74 0.44
N LEU A 97 5.53 13.76 0.67
CA LEU A 97 4.99 14.06 1.99
C LEU A 97 3.53 13.59 2.07
N LEU A 98 3.20 12.79 3.07
CA LEU A 98 1.82 12.43 3.38
C LEU A 98 1.29 13.38 4.45
N LEU A 99 0.28 14.18 4.08
CA LEU A 99 -0.41 15.11 4.96
C LEU A 99 -1.92 14.87 4.85
N PRO A 100 -2.56 14.33 5.89
CA PRO A 100 -4.00 14.25 5.95
C PRO A 100 -4.63 15.65 5.91
N GLU A 101 -5.78 15.76 5.25
CA GLU A 101 -6.64 16.96 5.26
C GLU A 101 -5.97 18.25 4.73
N LEU A 102 -4.90 18.13 3.94
CA LEU A 102 -4.30 19.29 3.29
C LEU A 102 -5.30 19.89 2.29
N LYS A 103 -5.71 21.14 2.52
CA LYS A 103 -6.58 21.86 1.60
C LYS A 103 -5.79 22.36 0.40
N LEU A 104 -6.30 22.10 -0.79
CA LEU A 104 -5.77 22.71 -2.02
C LEU A 104 -6.40 24.10 -2.22
N ALA A 105 -5.88 24.85 -3.21
CA ALA A 105 -6.29 26.24 -3.43
C ALA A 105 -7.81 26.42 -3.65
N GLU A 106 -8.49 25.40 -4.16
CA GLU A 106 -9.93 25.36 -4.40
C GLU A 106 -10.73 25.25 -3.09
N ASP A 107 -10.19 24.54 -2.09
CA ASP A 107 -10.84 24.28 -0.80
C ASP A 107 -10.53 25.35 0.26
N CYS A 108 -9.55 26.22 -0.01
CA CYS A 108 -9.17 27.33 0.86
C CYS A 108 -10.13 28.51 0.74
N THR A 109 -11.42 28.29 0.99
CA THR A 109 -12.48 29.31 1.01
C THR A 109 -12.86 29.69 2.45
N SER A 110 -13.28 30.93 2.67
CA SER A 110 -13.82 31.41 3.94
C SER A 110 -15.16 32.12 3.69
N VAL A 111 -16.04 32.09 4.69
CA VAL A 111 -17.33 32.80 4.65
C VAL A 111 -17.13 34.31 4.80
N ASP A 112 -16.07 34.71 5.51
CA ASP A 112 -15.63 36.10 5.65
C ASP A 112 -14.30 36.29 4.91
N GLU A 113 -14.32 37.03 3.79
CA GLU A 113 -13.11 37.32 3.00
C GLU A 113 -12.09 38.16 3.78
N ASP A 114 -12.56 38.95 4.75
CA ASP A 114 -11.73 39.84 5.56
C ASP A 114 -10.99 39.13 6.72
N ASN A 115 -11.36 37.88 7.04
CA ASN A 115 -10.79 37.17 8.17
C ASN A 115 -9.96 35.95 7.74
N ARG A 116 -8.64 36.12 7.74
CA ARG A 116 -7.68 35.06 7.39
C ARG A 116 -7.64 33.98 8.49
N ILE A 117 -7.86 32.73 8.09
CA ILE A 117 -7.83 31.56 8.97
C ILE A 117 -6.44 30.94 8.93
N LEU A 118 -5.89 30.60 10.10
CA LEU A 118 -4.66 29.82 10.22
C LEU A 118 -4.98 28.42 10.73
N GLU A 119 -4.70 27.42 9.91
CA GLU A 119 -4.85 26.00 10.25
C GLU A 119 -3.49 25.34 10.38
N GLU A 120 -3.42 24.28 11.18
CA GLU A 120 -2.22 23.47 11.32
C GLU A 120 -2.39 22.14 10.60
N ARG A 121 -1.33 21.69 9.95
CA ARG A 121 -1.26 20.39 9.29
C ARG A 121 -0.01 19.65 9.72
N GLU A 122 -0.13 18.34 9.85
CA GLU A 122 0.98 17.48 10.23
C GLU A 122 1.38 16.55 9.08
N ILE A 123 2.68 16.48 8.84
CA ILE A 123 3.30 15.48 7.98
C ILE A 123 3.35 14.20 8.80
N VAL A 124 2.60 13.19 8.38
CA VAL A 124 2.55 11.86 9.02
C VAL A 124 3.52 10.88 8.38
N GLY A 125 4.09 11.22 7.22
CA GLY A 125 5.10 10.38 6.57
C GLY A 125 5.91 11.14 5.51
N VAL A 126 7.18 10.77 5.40
CA VAL A 126 8.11 11.22 4.37
C VAL A 126 8.65 10.01 3.65
N PHE A 127 8.35 9.88 2.36
CA PHE A 127 8.70 8.72 1.56
C PHE A 127 9.69 9.12 0.46
N HIS A 128 10.64 8.23 0.21
CA HIS A 128 11.58 8.30 -0.90
C HIS A 128 11.44 7.08 -1.80
N THR A 129 10.52 6.18 -1.46
CA THR A 129 10.18 4.98 -2.21
C THR A 129 8.68 4.76 -2.23
N TYR A 130 8.21 4.10 -3.26
CA TYR A 130 6.85 3.59 -3.38
C TYR A 130 6.88 2.22 -4.05
N LEU A 131 5.79 1.47 -3.89
CA LEU A 131 5.62 0.16 -4.51
C LEU A 131 4.88 0.33 -5.84
N GLU A 132 5.39 -0.30 -6.89
CA GLU A 132 4.78 -0.38 -8.22
C GLU A 132 4.25 -1.79 -8.47
N LEU A 133 3.17 -1.86 -9.26
CA LEU A 133 2.53 -3.11 -9.63
C LEU A 133 2.68 -3.38 -11.12
N ARG A 134 3.26 -4.54 -11.45
CA ARG A 134 3.39 -5.02 -12.83
C ARG A 134 2.62 -6.31 -13.03
N LEU A 135 1.67 -6.35 -13.95
CA LEU A 135 0.97 -7.58 -14.30
C LEU A 135 1.98 -8.64 -14.81
N ILE A 136 1.90 -9.85 -14.24
CA ILE A 136 2.75 -10.99 -14.61
C ILE A 136 1.90 -12.24 -14.83
N LYS A 137 2.51 -13.28 -15.39
CA LYS A 137 1.94 -14.62 -15.36
C LYS A 137 2.10 -15.24 -13.96
N PRO A 138 1.19 -16.11 -13.51
CA PRO A 138 1.31 -16.80 -12.24
C PRO A 138 2.58 -17.65 -12.20
N ARG A 139 3.25 -17.69 -11.05
CA ARG A 139 4.51 -18.46 -10.89
C ARG A 139 4.20 -19.87 -10.36
N LEU A 140 3.65 -20.70 -11.23
CA LEU A 140 3.20 -22.06 -10.92
C LEU A 140 4.33 -23.11 -10.79
N ARG A 141 5.60 -22.72 -10.92
CA ARG A 141 6.74 -23.68 -10.92
C ARG A 141 6.76 -24.56 -9.67
N ARG A 142 6.40 -24.02 -8.51
CA ARG A 142 6.37 -24.73 -7.23
C ARG A 142 5.18 -25.70 -7.12
N LEU A 143 4.10 -25.46 -7.85
CA LEU A 143 2.87 -26.26 -7.76
C LEU A 143 3.13 -27.74 -8.03
N ARG A 144 3.78 -28.05 -9.15
CA ARG A 144 4.12 -29.43 -9.51
C ARG A 144 5.00 -30.12 -8.45
N SER A 145 6.02 -29.41 -7.95
CA SER A 145 6.93 -29.95 -6.94
C SER A 145 6.25 -30.23 -5.60
N LEU A 146 5.26 -29.42 -5.21
CA LEU A 146 4.48 -29.63 -3.98
C LEU A 146 3.58 -30.86 -4.09
N LEU A 147 2.98 -31.07 -5.26
CA LEU A 147 1.98 -32.11 -5.50
C LEU A 147 2.58 -33.45 -5.96
N GLU A 148 3.85 -33.48 -6.37
CA GLU A 148 4.51 -34.70 -6.88
C GLU A 148 4.50 -35.85 -5.87
N ALA A 149 4.73 -35.56 -4.60
CA ALA A 149 4.73 -36.56 -3.53
C ALA A 149 3.33 -37.14 -3.28
N SER A 150 2.27 -36.33 -3.44
CA SER A 150 0.86 -36.71 -3.26
C SER A 150 0.16 -37.03 -4.58
N SER A 151 0.91 -37.34 -5.64
CA SER A 151 0.33 -37.64 -6.94
C SER A 151 -0.46 -38.95 -6.88
N TYR A 152 -1.67 -38.93 -7.44
CA TYR A 152 -2.54 -40.10 -7.49
C TYR A 152 -1.93 -41.20 -8.39
N ARG A 153 -1.72 -42.40 -7.82
CA ARG A 153 -1.11 -43.55 -8.51
C ARG A 153 -2.08 -44.69 -8.81
N GLY A 154 -3.39 -44.45 -8.64
CA GLY A 154 -4.44 -45.45 -8.79
C GLY A 154 -5.04 -45.87 -7.45
N SER A 155 -6.30 -46.32 -7.49
CA SER A 155 -7.13 -46.57 -6.28
C SER A 155 -6.56 -47.64 -5.36
N GLU A 156 -5.80 -48.60 -5.91
CA GLU A 156 -5.18 -49.67 -5.14
C GLU A 156 -4.00 -49.19 -4.27
N LEU A 157 -3.36 -48.09 -4.66
CA LEU A 157 -2.17 -47.54 -3.97
C LEU A 157 -2.51 -46.38 -3.01
N GLU A 158 -3.75 -45.89 -3.03
CA GLU A 158 -4.17 -44.71 -2.26
C GLU A 158 -4.09 -44.94 -0.75
N SER A 159 -4.55 -46.11 -0.26
CA SER A 159 -4.48 -46.44 1.17
C SER A 159 -3.03 -46.44 1.68
N GLN A 160 -2.10 -46.98 0.90
CA GLN A 160 -0.68 -47.02 1.27
C GLN A 160 -0.05 -45.61 1.26
N LEU A 161 -0.50 -44.76 0.34
CA LEU A 161 -0.04 -43.37 0.24
C LEU A 161 -0.54 -42.55 1.45
N LEU A 162 -1.79 -42.73 1.86
CA LEU A 162 -2.33 -42.10 3.07
C LEU A 162 -1.64 -42.63 4.34
N GLU A 163 -1.38 -43.93 4.42
CA GLU A 163 -0.63 -44.56 5.52
C GLU A 163 0.82 -44.10 5.60
N SER A 164 1.44 -43.72 4.47
CA SER A 164 2.79 -43.17 4.44
C SER A 164 2.92 -41.80 5.13
N GLY A 165 1.79 -41.15 5.44
CA GLY A 165 1.75 -39.83 6.08
C GLY A 165 2.13 -38.69 5.13
N VAL A 166 1.98 -38.90 3.81
CA VAL A 166 2.28 -37.84 2.83
C VAL A 166 1.37 -36.63 3.06
N LYS A 167 1.93 -35.43 2.93
CA LYS A 167 1.17 -34.21 3.08
C LYS A 167 0.22 -34.02 1.89
N LEU A 168 -1.07 -33.93 2.19
CA LEU A 168 -2.07 -33.41 1.27
C LEU A 168 -2.21 -31.90 1.45
N TYR A 169 -2.64 -31.22 0.39
CA TYR A 169 -2.75 -29.77 0.39
C TYR A 169 -4.19 -29.34 0.12
N THR A 170 -4.68 -28.44 0.94
CA THR A 170 -5.87 -27.63 0.64
C THR A 170 -5.50 -26.52 -0.35
N THR A 171 -6.49 -26.00 -1.08
CA THR A 171 -6.30 -24.84 -1.98
C THR A 171 -5.68 -23.65 -1.24
N GLN A 172 -6.09 -23.41 0.01
CA GLN A 172 -5.56 -22.32 0.83
C GLN A 172 -4.09 -22.54 1.22
N GLU A 173 -3.64 -23.78 1.41
CA GLU A 173 -2.23 -24.08 1.64
C GLU A 173 -1.40 -23.91 0.38
N LEU A 174 -1.91 -24.31 -0.79
CA LEU A 174 -1.25 -24.06 -2.07
C LEU A 174 -1.09 -22.56 -2.33
N LEU A 175 -2.14 -21.78 -2.06
CA LEU A 175 -2.14 -20.32 -2.20
C LEU A 175 -1.18 -19.59 -1.25
N ARG A 176 -0.65 -20.25 -0.20
CA ARG A 176 0.41 -19.72 0.67
C ARG A 176 1.80 -19.94 0.08
N GLU A 177 1.97 -20.99 -0.71
CA GLU A 177 3.26 -21.41 -1.27
C GLU A 177 3.45 -20.99 -2.74
N VAL A 178 2.34 -20.83 -3.48
CA VAL A 178 2.33 -20.51 -4.90
C VAL A 178 1.92 -19.06 -5.12
N GLN A 179 2.70 -18.35 -5.92
CA GLN A 179 2.44 -16.95 -6.27
C GLN A 179 1.50 -16.88 -7.48
N ALA A 180 0.20 -17.04 -7.21
CA ALA A 180 -0.89 -17.02 -8.18
C ALA A 180 -2.18 -16.49 -7.54
N SER A 181 -3.11 -16.00 -8.37
CA SER A 181 -4.48 -15.76 -7.96
C SER A 181 -5.23 -17.09 -7.72
N GLU A 182 -6.45 -17.03 -7.16
CA GLU A 182 -7.23 -18.25 -6.92
C GLU A 182 -7.67 -18.91 -8.24
N GLU A 183 -8.12 -18.11 -9.21
CA GLU A 183 -8.46 -18.62 -10.54
C GLU A 183 -7.24 -19.15 -11.30
N GLU A 184 -6.11 -18.42 -11.25
CA GLU A 184 -4.87 -18.86 -11.90
C GLU A 184 -4.32 -20.16 -11.30
N LEU A 185 -4.46 -20.35 -9.98
CA LEU A 185 -4.10 -21.61 -9.34
C LEU A 185 -5.02 -22.75 -9.78
N THR A 186 -6.33 -22.49 -9.85
CA THR A 186 -7.32 -23.48 -10.27
C THR A 186 -7.06 -23.93 -11.70
N GLN A 187 -6.85 -22.99 -12.63
CA GLN A 187 -6.44 -23.30 -14.00
C GLN A 187 -5.11 -24.07 -14.03
N GLY A 188 -4.15 -23.67 -13.20
CA GLY A 188 -2.88 -24.37 -13.06
C GLY A 188 -2.99 -25.81 -12.55
N LEU A 189 -4.01 -26.12 -11.75
CA LEU A 189 -4.31 -27.48 -11.30
C LEU A 189 -4.96 -28.30 -12.42
N GLU A 190 -5.91 -27.72 -13.16
CA GLU A 190 -6.55 -28.37 -14.31
C GLU A 190 -5.54 -28.72 -15.41
N ASP A 191 -4.58 -27.83 -15.67
CA ASP A 191 -3.51 -28.05 -16.66
C ASP A 191 -2.54 -29.18 -16.24
N LEU A 192 -2.51 -29.57 -14.97
CA LEU A 192 -1.65 -30.63 -14.45
C LEU A 192 -2.26 -32.04 -14.58
N GLY A 193 -3.58 -32.17 -14.72
CA GLY A 193 -4.29 -33.44 -14.92
C GLY A 193 -5.35 -33.74 -13.88
#